data_AF-A0A821ES29-F1
#
_entry.id   AF-A0A821ES29-F1
#
_cell.length_a   1.000
_cell.length_b   1.000
_cell.length_c   1.000
_cell.angle_alpha   90.00
_cell.angle_beta   90.00
_cell.angle_gamma   90.00
#
_symmetry.space_group_name_H-M   'P 1'
#
loop_
_entity.id
_entity.type
_entity.pdbx_description
1 polymer ?
#
loop_
_entity_poly.entity_id
_entity_poly.type
_entity_poly.pdbx_seq_one_letter_code
_entity_poly.pdbx_strand_id
1 'polypeptide(L)' 'MNNKKYYDKNRSNPQYEINDKILIRIHGLRSKLDPHYTLNPKIIIQKQHPTYWVRDQLNDQITRVHVNDIRPILLP' A
#
# COMPACT_ATOMS: atom_id res chain seq x y z
N MET A 1 9.87 -21.02 -20.21
CA MET A 1 9.92 -20.74 -18.76
C MET A 1 10.84 -19.55 -18.54
N ASN A 2 10.29 -18.35 -18.28
CA ASN A 2 11.09 -17.13 -18.18
C ASN A 2 11.68 -16.99 -16.77
N ASN A 3 12.90 -17.50 -16.60
CA ASN A 3 13.63 -17.49 -15.33
C ASN A 3 14.25 -16.09 -15.14
N LYS A 4 13.49 -15.12 -14.60
CA LYS A 4 14.05 -13.80 -14.24
C LYS A 4 15.03 -13.97 -13.07
N LYS A 5 16.29 -14.26 -13.38
CA LYS A 5 17.40 -14.43 -12.42
C LYS A 5 17.98 -13.12 -11.87
N TYR A 6 17.54 -11.96 -12.35
CA TYR A 6 18.14 -10.66 -12.02
C TYR A 6 17.09 -9.66 -11.52
N TYR A 7 17.48 -8.85 -10.54
CA TYR A 7 16.70 -7.73 -10.03
C TYR A 7 16.45 -6.72 -11.16
N ASP A 8 15.18 -6.35 -11.36
CA ASP A 8 14.77 -5.36 -12.36
C ASP A 8 15.10 -3.95 -11.85
N LYS A 9 16.14 -3.33 -12.42
CA LYS A 9 16.60 -1.99 -12.03
C LYS A 9 15.58 -0.88 -12.34
N ASN A 10 14.63 -1.14 -13.24
CA ASN A 10 13.59 -0.18 -13.64
C ASN A 10 12.31 -0.35 -12.81
N ARG A 11 12.32 -1.21 -11.79
CA ARG A 11 11.18 -1.38 -10.90
C ARG A 11 10.92 -0.06 -10.17
N SER A 12 9.68 0.41 -10.25
CA SER A 12 9.24 1.56 -9.45
C SER A 12 9.49 1.27 -7.96
N ASN A 13 10.13 2.22 -7.28
CA ASN A 13 10.37 2.18 -5.84
C ASN A 13 9.44 3.20 -5.16
N PRO A 14 8.12 2.93 -5.06
CA PRO A 14 7.21 3.84 -4.40
C PRO A 14 7.64 4.03 -2.95
N GLN A 15 7.77 5.29 -2.55
CA GLN A 15 7.99 5.68 -1.17
C GLN A 15 6.91 6.67 -0.78
N TYR A 16 6.48 6.57 0.46
CA TYR A 16 5.43 7.39 1.01
C TYR A 16 5.95 8.09 2.28
N GLU A 17 5.40 9.25 2.57
CA GLU A 17 5.76 10.06 3.72
C GLU A 17 4.75 9.94 4.86
N ILE A 18 5.18 10.37 6.05
CA ILE A 18 4.29 10.49 7.20
C ILE A 18 3.22 11.54 6.89
N ASN A 19 1.99 11.27 7.30
CA ASN A 19 0.77 12.02 7.01
C ASN A 19 0.19 11.88 5.59
N ASP A 20 0.81 11.07 4.72
CA ASP A 20 0.22 10.76 3.42
C ASP A 20 -1.11 10.01 3.58
N LYS A 21 -2.12 10.43 2.80
CA LYS A 21 -3.41 9.75 2.69
C LYS A 21 -3.34 8.67 1.63
N ILE A 22 -3.65 7.45 2.05
CA ILE A 22 -3.52 6.26 1.22
C ILE A 22 -4.75 5.36 1.34
N LEU A 23 -4.94 4.50 0.34
CA LEU A 23 -5.86 3.37 0.39
C LEU A 23 -5.07 2.08 0.49
N ILE A 24 -5.69 1.05 1.08
CA ILE A 24 -5.04 -0.23 1.34
C ILE A 24 -5.80 -1.34 0.63
N ARG A 25 -5.06 -2.27 0.03
CA ARG A 25 -5.63 -3.42 -0.65
C ARG A 25 -6.44 -4.29 0.32
N ILE A 26 -7.65 -4.66 -0.09
CA ILE A 26 -8.48 -5.63 0.61
C ILE A 26 -8.09 -7.02 0.11
N HIS A 27 -7.61 -7.87 1.02
CA HIS A 27 -7.29 -9.26 0.73
C HIS A 27 -8.54 -10.12 0.95
N GLY A 28 -9.09 -10.68 -0.12
CA GLY A 28 -10.27 -11.56 -0.10
C GLY A 28 -10.01 -12.88 -0.81
N LEU A 29 -11.07 -13.67 -1.04
CA LEU A 29 -11.02 -14.84 -1.91
C LEU A 29 -10.38 -14.43 -3.24
N ARG A 30 -9.34 -15.15 -3.67
CA ARG A 30 -8.54 -14.84 -4.86
C ARG A 30 -9.42 -14.76 -6.10
N SER A 31 -9.94 -13.57 -6.37
CA SER A 31 -10.61 -13.22 -7.61
C SER A 31 -9.54 -13.01 -8.69
N LYS A 32 -9.84 -13.44 -9.91
CA LYS A 32 -9.00 -13.13 -11.08
C LYS A 32 -9.08 -11.65 -11.49
N LEU A 33 -9.95 -10.87 -10.84
CA LEU A 33 -10.18 -9.45 -11.10
C LEU A 33 -9.17 -8.57 -10.37
N ASP A 34 -9.21 -7.28 -10.72
CA ASP A 34 -8.33 -6.24 -10.21
C ASP A 34 -8.31 -6.18 -8.66
N PRO A 35 -7.18 -5.73 -8.08
CA PRO A 35 -7.09 -5.53 -6.64
C PRO A 35 -8.11 -4.50 -6.16
N HIS A 36 -8.95 -4.90 -5.20
CA HIS A 36 -9.86 -4.01 -4.50
C HIS A 36 -9.11 -3.27 -3.39
N TYR A 37 -9.44 -2.00 -3.18
CA TYR A 37 -8.87 -1.16 -2.13
C TYR A 37 -9.96 -0.72 -1.15
N THR A 38 -9.56 -0.35 0.07
CA THR A 38 -10.45 0.27 1.04
C THR A 38 -11.05 1.56 0.47
N LEU A 39 -12.31 1.83 0.80
CA LEU A 39 -12.95 3.11 0.45
C LEU A 39 -12.48 4.24 1.37
N ASN A 40 -12.14 3.89 2.61
CA ASN A 40 -11.76 4.86 3.63
C ASN A 40 -10.25 5.16 3.54
N PRO A 41 -9.87 6.45 3.50
CA PRO A 41 -8.49 6.87 3.59
C PRO A 41 -7.86 6.45 4.92
N LYS A 42 -6.62 6.03 4.84
CA LYS A 42 -5.75 5.77 5.98
C LYS A 42 -4.56 6.70 5.90
N ILE A 43 -3.99 7.02 7.05
CA ILE A 43 -2.88 7.98 7.15
C ILE A 43 -1.64 7.24 7.59
N ILE A 44 -0.52 7.44 6.90
CA ILE A 44 0.77 6.90 7.34
C ILE A 44 1.20 7.64 8.61
N ILE A 45 1.36 6.90 9.70
CA ILE A 45 1.81 7.43 10.99
C ILE A 45 3.29 7.12 11.25
N GLN A 46 3.84 6.09 10.61
CA GLN A 46 5.25 5.73 10.74
C GLN A 46 5.77 5.09 9.45
N LYS A 47 6.96 5.53 9.04
CA LYS A 47 7.67 5.06 7.85
C LYS A 47 8.72 4.01 8.23
N GLN A 48 8.59 2.79 7.69
CA GLN A 48 9.55 1.69 7.91
C GLN A 48 9.69 0.82 6.65
N HIS A 49 10.15 1.43 5.54
CA HIS A 49 10.20 0.79 4.23
C HIS A 49 10.81 -0.63 4.28
N PRO A 50 10.18 -1.66 3.66
CA PRO A 50 9.03 -1.60 2.74
C PRO A 50 7.66 -1.69 3.43
N THR A 51 7.61 -1.60 4.76
CA THR A 51 6.38 -1.62 5.55
C THR A 51 6.05 -0.24 6.12
N TYR A 52 4.77 0.04 6.30
CA TYR A 52 4.31 1.31 6.86
C TYR A 52 3.28 1.02 7.92
N TRP A 53 3.30 1.84 8.98
CA TRP A 53 2.22 1.84 9.95
C TRP A 53 1.22 2.90 9.55
N VAL A 54 -0.03 2.49 9.51
CA VAL A 54 -1.12 3.26 8.94
C VAL A 54 -2.27 3.26 9.92
N ARG A 55 -2.92 4.41 10.04
CA ARG A 55 -4.04 4.61 10.95
C ARG A 55 -5.31 4.81 10.16
N ASP A 56 -6.35 4.06 10.53
CA ASP A 56 -7.70 4.29 10.01
C ASP A 56 -8.29 5.57 10.58
N GLN A 57 -8.81 6.43 9.71
CA GLN A 57 -9.42 7.68 10.13
C GLN A 57 -10.79 7.47 10.80
N LEU A 58 -11.48 6.36 10.53
CA LEU A 58 -12.82 6.09 11.09
C LEU A 58 -12.76 5.43 12.46
N ASN A 59 -11.93 4.39 12.60
CA ASN A 59 -11.94 3.51 13.77
C ASN A 59 -10.67 3.66 14.62
N ASP A 60 -9.76 4.59 14.27
CA ASP A 60 -8.45 4.82 14.88
C ASP A 60 -7.54 3.57 14.94
N GLN A 61 -7.89 2.52 14.19
CA GLN A 61 -7.15 1.27 14.19
C GLN A 61 -5.81 1.44 13.47
N ILE A 62 -4.74 1.00 14.13
CA ILE A 62 -3.39 0.99 13.58
C ILE A 62 -3.11 -0.38 12.96
N THR A 63 -2.64 -0.40 11.72
CA THR A 63 -2.24 -1.63 11.03
C THR A 63 -0.88 -1.47 10.37
N ARG A 64 -0.22 -2.59 10.09
CA ARG A 64 1.06 -2.65 9.36
C ARG A 64 0.82 -3.14 7.95
N VAL A 65 1.26 -2.39 6.95
CA VAL A 65 0.97 -2.68 5.54
C VAL A 65 2.22 -2.57 4.68
N HIS A 66 2.34 -3.46 3.69
CA HIS A 66 3.46 -3.48 2.75
C HIS A 66 3.25 -2.46 1.63
N VAL A 67 4.32 -1.85 1.13
CA VAL A 67 4.29 -0.81 0.09
C VAL A 67 3.49 -1.19 -1.16
N ASN A 68 3.53 -2.48 -1.55
CA ASN A 68 2.79 -3.01 -2.71
C ASN A 68 1.27 -3.06 -2.51
N ASP A 69 0.79 -3.03 -1.26
CA ASP A 69 -0.64 -3.03 -0.94
C ASP A 69 -1.17 -1.61 -0.72
N ILE A 70 -0.33 -0.59 -0.90
CA ILE A 70 -0.66 0.81 -0.72
C ILE A 70 -0.95 1.45 -2.08
N ARG A 71 -2.02 2.22 -2.14
CA ARG A 71 -2.34 3.10 -3.26
C ARG A 71 -2.45 4.55 -2.77
N PRO A 72 -1.65 5.49 -3.28
CA PRO A 72 -1.76 6.90 -2.89
C PRO A 72 -3.08 7.49 -3.38
N ILE A 73 -3.68 8.36 -2.57
CA ILE A 73 -4.76 9.22 -3.01
C ILE A 73 -4.10 10.48 -3.54
N LEU A 74 -4.03 10.64 -4.86
CA LEU A 74 -3.60 11.90 -5.46
C LEU A 74 -4.69 12.92 -5.15
N LEU A 75 -4.42 13.83 -4.21
CA LEU A 75 -5.22 15.04 -4.06
C LEU A 75 -4.84 15.96 -5.24
N PRO A 76 -5.83 16.50 -5.97
CA PRO A 76 -5.59 17.45 -7.05
C PRO A 76 -4.97 18.75 -6.55
#